data_AF-A0A437JRA5-F1
#
_entry.id   AF-A0A437JRA5-F1
#
_cell.length_a   1.000
_cell.length_b   1.000
_cell.length_c   1.000
_cell.angle_alpha   90.00
_cell.angle_beta   90.00
_cell.angle_gamma   90.00
#
_symmetry.space_group_name_H-M   'P 1'
#
loop_
_entity.id
_entity.type
_entity.pdbx_description
1 polymer ?
#
loop_
_entity_poly.entity_id
_entity_poly.type
_entity_poly.pdbx_seq_one_letter_code
_entity_poly.pdbx_strand_id
1 'polypeptide(L)'
;MTQTVPEPAPAPDTRWRGPFALLAVACLAVACGDATPPAPPAAPSAQAADLARKPPPGSTQARAEDSLPPPRCPPPASARTPPGPDIVGLRLGMPLDEALNHARCAVDGGVLAFQPRWFQQLRTGNVKLERQGFSIQRGETSDCVFRNLGDAMKCGVGRRVWHHVDEMITLATPGLDGRQVVAGIWRQQHWKPGQMPLRDAVLQALRDKYGREGELRRDPHGTVSWRHAPDGNPLTPRDPLFGACGGIRARPGSQGWREGCGLSISADLVPPADNPDLVQALYVGMAHQDELMRLGDAMQAEIDRLEAERRAGELQRSAGAKPRL
;
A
#
# COMPACT_ATOMS: atom_id res chain seq x y z
N MET A 1 -12.62 28.72 -55.55
CA MET A 1 -13.46 27.51 -55.45
C MET A 1 -13.91 27.40 -54.01
N THR A 2 -15.20 27.64 -53.81
CA THR A 2 -15.93 27.72 -52.54
C THR A 2 -16.36 26.32 -52.07
N GLN A 3 -16.81 26.24 -50.81
CA GLN A 3 -17.62 25.19 -50.14
C GLN A 3 -16.87 24.14 -49.30
N THR A 4 -17.32 23.72 -48.11
CA THR A 4 -18.16 24.31 -47.04
C THR A 4 -17.93 23.41 -45.82
N VAL A 5 -17.95 24.00 -44.62
CA VAL A 5 -17.91 23.30 -43.32
C VAL A 5 -19.32 22.77 -42.99
N PRO A 6 -19.50 21.57 -42.41
CA PRO A 6 -20.77 21.15 -41.85
C PRO A 6 -20.92 21.56 -40.38
N GLU A 7 -22.06 22.18 -40.10
CA GLU A 7 -22.61 22.61 -38.81
C GLU A 7 -23.24 21.43 -38.03
N PRO A 8 -23.26 21.44 -36.68
CA PRO A 8 -23.81 20.35 -35.88
C PRO A 8 -25.33 20.46 -35.67
N ALA A 9 -26.01 19.31 -35.65
CA ALA A 9 -27.45 19.19 -35.41
C ALA A 9 -27.79 18.75 -33.95
N PRO A 10 -29.02 19.01 -33.47
CA PRO A 10 -29.30 19.37 -32.07
C PRO A 10 -29.71 18.21 -31.14
N ALA A 11 -29.70 18.50 -29.83
CA ALA A 11 -30.18 17.65 -28.74
C ALA A 11 -31.72 17.55 -28.70
N PRO A 12 -32.29 16.39 -28.29
CA PRO A 12 -33.69 16.30 -27.93
C PRO A 12 -33.94 16.44 -26.42
N ASP A 13 -34.97 17.25 -26.14
CA ASP A 13 -35.56 17.59 -24.86
C ASP A 13 -36.31 16.47 -24.14
N THR A 14 -36.30 16.62 -22.82
CA THR A 14 -37.26 16.20 -21.79
C THR A 14 -38.61 15.61 -22.24
N ARG A 15 -39.04 14.53 -21.55
CA ARG A 15 -40.44 14.35 -21.08
C ARG A 15 -40.57 13.19 -20.08
N TRP A 16 -40.73 13.59 -18.82
CA TRP A 16 -41.24 12.80 -17.70
C TRP A 16 -42.76 12.60 -17.88
N ARG A 17 -43.24 11.34 -17.90
CA ARG A 17 -44.65 10.97 -17.69
C ARG A 17 -44.71 9.59 -17.01
N GLY A 18 -45.24 9.54 -15.78
CA GLY A 18 -45.72 8.31 -15.14
C GLY A 18 -47.01 7.79 -15.81
N PRO A 19 -47.57 6.64 -15.39
CA PRO A 19 -48.54 6.64 -14.28
C PRO A 19 -48.57 5.37 -13.36
N PHE A 20 -49.28 5.52 -12.21
CA PHE A 20 -50.14 4.59 -11.43
C PHE A 20 -49.70 3.10 -11.22
N ALA A 21 -49.84 2.44 -10.06
CA ALA A 21 -51.04 2.31 -9.22
C ALA A 21 -50.76 1.69 -7.83
N LEU A 22 -51.64 2.00 -6.88
CA LEU A 22 -51.83 1.43 -5.55
C LEU A 22 -52.31 -0.04 -5.57
N LEU A 23 -51.99 -0.82 -4.53
CA LEU A 23 -52.94 -1.79 -3.96
C LEU A 23 -52.66 -2.11 -2.48
N ALA A 24 -53.75 -2.29 -1.73
CA ALA A 24 -53.87 -2.27 -0.28
C ALA A 24 -54.17 -3.66 0.34
N VAL A 25 -53.73 -3.83 1.58
CA VAL A 25 -54.39 -4.41 2.79
C VAL A 25 -55.42 -5.56 2.62
N ALA A 26 -55.19 -6.71 3.28
CA ALA A 26 -55.98 -7.20 4.45
C ALA A 26 -55.80 -8.71 4.77
N CYS A 27 -55.46 -8.97 6.04
CA CYS A 27 -55.93 -10.01 7.00
C CYS A 27 -56.29 -11.45 6.59
N LEU A 28 -55.77 -12.43 7.34
CA LEU A 28 -56.55 -13.19 8.34
C LEU A 28 -55.68 -14.07 9.26
N ALA A 29 -56.23 -14.31 10.46
CA ALA A 29 -55.62 -14.86 11.66
C ALA A 29 -55.76 -16.39 11.78
N VAL A 30 -54.92 -17.02 12.61
CA VAL A 30 -55.25 -18.24 13.36
C VAL A 30 -54.72 -18.11 14.79
N ALA A 31 -55.47 -18.73 15.71
CA ALA A 31 -55.71 -18.35 17.10
C ALA A 31 -54.75 -18.96 18.15
N CYS A 32 -55.03 -18.53 19.38
CA CYS A 32 -54.43 -18.77 20.69
C CYS A 32 -54.24 -20.24 21.12
N GLY A 33 -53.23 -20.45 21.97
CA GLY A 33 -53.09 -21.54 22.93
C GLY A 33 -52.25 -21.08 24.12
N ASP A 34 -52.64 -21.48 25.33
CA ASP A 34 -52.44 -20.81 26.62
C ASP A 34 -51.01 -20.64 27.18
N ALA A 35 -50.95 -19.67 28.10
CA ALA A 35 -49.79 -19.06 28.73
C ALA A 35 -49.06 -19.94 29.77
N THR A 36 -47.73 -19.81 29.79
CA THR A 36 -46.88 -19.99 30.98
C THR A 36 -45.73 -18.96 30.88
N PRO A 37 -45.51 -18.09 31.88
CA PRO A 37 -44.44 -17.10 31.81
C PRO A 37 -43.05 -17.76 31.88
N PRO A 38 -42.10 -17.39 30.99
CA PRO A 38 -40.75 -17.93 31.05
C PRO A 38 -40.01 -17.39 32.28
N ALA A 39 -39.44 -18.33 33.05
CA ALA A 39 -38.56 -18.05 34.18
C ALA A 39 -37.37 -17.14 33.77
N PRO A 40 -36.88 -16.28 34.67
CA PRO A 40 -35.73 -15.42 34.40
C PRO A 40 -34.50 -16.27 34.04
N PRO A 41 -33.65 -15.81 33.11
CA PRO A 41 -32.49 -16.58 32.68
C PRO A 41 -31.58 -16.84 33.88
N ALA A 42 -31.30 -18.12 34.11
CA ALA A 42 -30.32 -18.56 35.09
C ALA A 42 -28.98 -17.89 34.80
N ALA A 43 -28.37 -17.32 35.85
CA ALA A 43 -27.02 -16.79 35.78
C ALA A 43 -26.08 -17.87 35.23
N PRO A 44 -25.19 -17.55 34.27
CA PRO A 44 -24.20 -18.51 33.81
C PRO A 44 -23.35 -18.94 35.00
N SER A 45 -23.20 -20.26 35.16
CA SER A 45 -22.37 -20.85 36.20
C SER A 45 -20.96 -20.27 36.17
N ALA A 46 -20.35 -20.10 37.35
CA ALA A 46 -19.01 -19.53 37.52
C ALA A 46 -17.88 -20.31 36.77
N GLN A 47 -18.20 -21.46 36.16
CA GLN A 47 -17.30 -22.25 35.33
C GLN A 47 -17.30 -21.82 33.83
N ALA A 48 -18.32 -21.10 33.35
CA ALA A 48 -18.32 -20.51 32.01
C ALA A 48 -17.57 -19.15 31.95
N ALA A 49 -17.42 -18.48 33.09
CA ALA A 49 -16.66 -17.23 33.21
C ALA A 49 -15.13 -17.44 33.23
N ASP A 50 -14.66 -18.65 33.52
CA ASP A 50 -13.23 -18.98 33.62
C ASP A 50 -12.63 -19.49 32.30
N LEU A 51 -13.48 -20.03 31.40
CA LEU A 51 -13.08 -20.39 30.03
C LEU A 51 -13.08 -19.20 29.05
N ALA A 52 -13.70 -18.08 29.42
CA ALA A 52 -13.64 -16.82 28.66
C ALA A 52 -12.42 -15.95 29.02
N ARG A 53 -11.61 -16.35 30.01
CA ARG A 53 -10.45 -15.60 30.50
C ARG A 53 -9.10 -16.15 30.04
N LYS A 54 -9.08 -17.29 29.35
CA LYS A 54 -7.85 -17.85 28.78
C LYS A 54 -7.81 -17.51 27.28
N PRO A 55 -6.85 -16.67 26.84
CA PRO A 55 -6.67 -16.44 25.41
C PRO A 55 -6.40 -17.79 24.72
N PRO A 56 -6.92 -18.01 23.50
CA PRO A 56 -6.54 -19.19 22.73
C PRO A 56 -5.01 -19.22 22.58
N PRO A 57 -4.37 -20.40 22.69
CA PRO A 57 -2.93 -20.53 22.51
C PRO A 57 -2.60 -20.11 21.07
N GLY A 58 -2.01 -18.92 20.94
CA GLY A 58 -1.82 -18.23 19.67
C GLY A 58 -1.89 -16.69 19.74
N SER A 59 -2.28 -16.10 20.88
CA SER A 59 -2.49 -14.64 21.01
C SER A 59 -1.29 -13.81 21.47
N THR A 60 -0.07 -14.22 21.16
CA THR A 60 1.13 -13.38 21.31
C THR A 60 2.00 -13.48 20.07
N GLN A 61 1.47 -13.06 18.91
CA GLN A 61 2.36 -12.41 17.96
C GLN A 61 2.73 -11.07 18.59
N ALA A 62 3.93 -11.04 19.20
CA ALA A 62 4.58 -9.80 19.60
C ALA A 62 4.44 -8.79 18.47
N ARG A 63 4.15 -7.51 18.78
CA ARG A 63 4.07 -6.49 17.74
C ARG A 63 5.40 -6.53 16.99
N ALA A 64 5.39 -6.39 15.67
CA ALA A 64 6.63 -6.41 14.88
C ALA A 64 7.67 -5.40 15.42
N GLU A 65 7.21 -4.35 16.09
CA GLU A 65 8.00 -3.38 16.85
C GLU A 65 8.56 -3.88 18.19
N ASP A 66 7.83 -4.69 18.94
CA ASP A 66 8.20 -5.09 20.31
C ASP A 66 9.50 -5.93 20.35
N SER A 67 9.94 -6.44 19.20
CA SER A 67 11.17 -7.23 19.05
C SER A 67 12.32 -6.47 18.40
N LEU A 68 12.12 -5.21 17.99
CA LEU A 68 13.14 -4.41 17.31
C LEU A 68 13.83 -3.46 18.31
N PRO A 69 15.16 -3.29 18.22
CA PRO A 69 15.86 -2.31 19.04
C PRO A 69 15.33 -0.89 18.75
N PRO A 70 15.47 0.08 19.69
CA PRO A 70 15.18 1.48 19.42
C PRO A 70 15.90 1.96 18.15
N PRO A 71 15.24 2.78 17.30
CA PRO A 71 15.84 3.21 16.05
C PRO A 71 17.05 4.10 16.31
N ARG A 72 18.11 3.93 15.52
CA ARG A 72 19.28 4.80 15.54
C ARG A 72 19.15 5.80 14.40
N CYS A 73 18.67 7.00 14.71
CA CYS A 73 18.43 8.02 13.69
C CYS A 73 19.76 8.58 13.18
N PRO A 74 20.10 8.34 11.90
CA PRO A 74 21.35 8.82 11.35
C PRO A 74 21.29 10.34 11.13
N PRO A 75 22.45 11.02 11.11
CA PRO A 75 22.52 12.40 10.66
C PRO A 75 22.08 12.48 9.19
N PRO A 76 21.53 13.63 8.73
CA PRO A 76 21.11 13.81 7.34
C PRO A 76 22.29 13.56 6.39
N ALA A 77 22.08 12.62 5.45
CA ALA A 77 23.04 12.12 4.44
C ALA A 77 24.37 11.58 5.00
N SER A 78 24.52 10.25 5.02
CA SER A 78 25.81 9.60 5.28
C SER A 78 26.52 9.27 3.97
N ALA A 79 27.83 9.06 4.00
CA ALA A 79 28.60 8.63 2.82
C ALA A 79 28.16 7.26 2.25
N ARG A 80 27.36 6.48 2.99
CA ARG A 80 26.78 5.21 2.54
C ARG A 80 25.41 5.38 1.87
N THR A 81 24.84 6.57 1.91
CA THR A 81 23.50 6.78 1.39
C THR A 81 23.51 6.71 -0.14
N PRO A 82 22.67 5.86 -0.78
CA PRO A 82 22.64 5.73 -2.23
C PRO A 82 22.45 7.08 -2.94
N PRO A 83 22.99 7.25 -4.17
CA PRO A 83 22.75 8.45 -4.96
C PRO A 83 21.28 8.54 -5.41
N GLY A 84 20.87 9.73 -5.83
CA GLY A 84 19.54 9.97 -6.40
C GLY A 84 18.54 10.59 -5.42
N PRO A 85 17.31 10.85 -5.89
CA PRO A 85 16.28 11.50 -5.10
C PRO A 85 15.80 10.61 -3.95
N ASP A 86 15.26 11.25 -2.91
CA ASP A 86 14.72 10.58 -1.73
C ASP A 86 13.26 10.92 -1.48
N ILE A 87 12.60 10.11 -0.65
CA ILE A 87 11.36 10.47 0.05
C ILE A 87 11.69 10.43 1.54
N VAL A 88 11.72 11.59 2.20
CA VAL A 88 12.10 11.78 3.61
C VAL A 88 13.43 11.09 4.00
N GLY A 89 14.42 11.16 3.12
CA GLY A 89 15.74 10.53 3.33
C GLY A 89 15.80 9.03 2.99
N LEU A 90 14.68 8.40 2.61
CA LEU A 90 14.66 7.03 2.08
C LEU A 90 14.97 7.04 0.58
N ARG A 91 15.87 6.15 0.14
CA ARG A 91 16.33 6.06 -1.25
C ARG A 91 16.25 4.65 -1.79
N LEU A 92 16.11 4.55 -3.12
CA LEU A 92 16.22 3.27 -3.82
C LEU A 92 17.63 2.69 -3.63
N GLY A 93 17.73 1.37 -3.55
CA GLY A 93 18.97 0.64 -3.29
C GLY A 93 19.41 0.58 -1.83
N MET A 94 18.75 1.30 -0.92
CA MET A 94 19.06 1.25 0.51
C MET A 94 18.80 -0.16 1.08
N PRO A 95 19.70 -0.75 1.89
CA PRO A 95 19.45 -2.05 2.54
C PRO A 95 18.25 -1.99 3.49
N LEU A 96 17.54 -3.11 3.66
CA LEU A 96 16.33 -3.19 4.50
C LEU A 96 16.54 -2.63 5.92
N ASP A 97 17.60 -3.03 6.62
CA ASP A 97 17.83 -2.61 8.01
C ASP A 97 18.11 -1.10 8.13
N GLU A 98 18.78 -0.52 7.14
CA GLU A 98 19.02 0.92 7.06
C GLU A 98 17.71 1.65 6.78
N ALA A 99 16.95 1.20 5.79
CA ALA A 99 15.65 1.78 5.45
C ALA A 99 14.64 1.69 6.60
N LEU A 100 14.63 0.58 7.34
CA LEU A 100 13.78 0.39 8.51
C LEU A 100 14.11 1.39 9.61
N ASN A 101 15.39 1.63 9.90
CA ASN A 101 15.80 2.63 10.88
C ASN A 101 15.42 4.04 10.42
N HIS A 102 15.67 4.40 9.16
CA HIS A 102 15.29 5.69 8.60
C HIS A 102 13.78 5.93 8.66
N ALA A 103 12.97 4.95 8.26
CA ALA A 103 11.52 5.05 8.26
C ALA A 103 10.95 5.24 9.68
N ARG A 104 11.50 4.52 10.66
CA ARG A 104 11.13 4.64 12.08
C ARG A 104 11.49 6.01 12.68
N CYS A 105 12.54 6.65 12.18
CA CYS A 105 12.89 8.01 12.57
C CYS A 105 12.04 9.08 11.88
N ALA A 106 11.68 8.86 10.61
CA ALA A 106 10.82 9.78 9.87
C ALA A 106 9.38 9.78 10.42
N VAL A 107 8.88 8.62 10.83
CA VAL A 107 7.53 8.43 11.38
C VAL A 107 7.64 8.02 12.85
N ASP A 108 8.12 8.95 13.68
CA ASP A 108 8.27 8.74 15.11
C ASP A 108 6.94 8.35 15.78
N GLY A 109 6.98 7.35 16.66
CA GLY A 109 5.80 6.74 17.29
C GLY A 109 4.85 6.03 16.31
N GLY A 110 5.26 5.78 15.07
CA GLY A 110 4.50 5.02 14.09
C GLY A 110 4.33 3.55 14.48
N VAL A 111 3.39 2.89 13.80
CA VAL A 111 3.09 1.45 13.90
C VAL A 111 3.59 0.74 12.65
N LEU A 112 4.48 -0.23 12.85
CA LEU A 112 5.13 -1.02 11.81
C LEU A 112 4.37 -2.31 11.48
N ALA A 113 4.27 -2.62 10.19
CA ALA A 113 3.85 -3.94 9.70
C ALA A 113 4.74 -4.40 8.53
N PHE A 114 5.24 -5.63 8.62
CA PHE A 114 5.96 -6.27 7.52
C PHE A 114 5.01 -6.96 6.55
N GLN A 115 5.41 -7.00 5.29
CA GLN A 115 4.72 -7.72 4.21
C GLN A 115 5.61 -8.87 3.73
N PRO A 116 5.11 -10.12 3.74
CA PRO A 116 5.92 -11.29 3.38
C PRO A 116 6.07 -11.44 1.86
N ARG A 117 5.25 -10.77 1.06
CA ARG A 117 5.27 -10.89 -0.40
C ARG A 117 5.03 -9.55 -1.07
N TRP A 118 5.94 -9.19 -1.97
CA TRP A 118 5.81 -8.04 -2.86
C TRP A 118 5.51 -8.51 -4.29
N PHE A 119 6.44 -9.26 -4.89
CA PHE A 119 6.22 -9.91 -6.18
C PHE A 119 5.34 -11.15 -6.02
N GLN A 120 4.09 -11.05 -6.47
CA GLN A 120 3.11 -12.14 -6.39
C GLN A 120 3.40 -13.26 -7.40
N GLN A 121 4.10 -12.95 -8.48
CA GLN A 121 4.40 -13.86 -9.58
C GLN A 121 5.59 -14.79 -9.32
N LEU A 122 6.38 -14.55 -8.27
CA LEU A 122 7.53 -15.40 -7.95
C LEU A 122 7.08 -16.80 -7.54
N ARG A 123 7.67 -17.80 -8.19
CA ARG A 123 7.48 -19.21 -7.84
C ARG A 123 8.47 -19.55 -6.74
N THR A 124 8.06 -19.35 -5.49
CA THR A 124 8.94 -19.49 -4.33
C THR A 124 9.18 -20.95 -3.91
N GLY A 125 8.28 -21.85 -4.28
CA GLY A 125 8.31 -23.27 -3.88
C GLY A 125 8.58 -23.43 -2.38
N ASN A 126 9.72 -24.00 -2.01
CA ASN A 126 10.11 -24.18 -0.59
C ASN A 126 10.93 -23.04 0.01
N VAL A 127 11.30 -22.03 -0.78
CA VAL A 127 12.04 -20.86 -0.31
C VAL A 127 11.07 -19.90 0.39
N LYS A 128 11.32 -19.62 1.66
CA LYS A 128 10.56 -18.63 2.42
C LYS A 128 11.09 -17.24 2.10
N LEU A 129 10.22 -16.40 1.54
CA LEU A 129 10.49 -14.97 1.41
C LEU A 129 9.93 -14.28 2.66
N GLU A 130 10.82 -13.74 3.48
CA GLU A 130 10.44 -12.91 4.62
C GLU A 130 10.71 -11.44 4.29
N ARG A 131 9.91 -10.54 4.87
CA ARG A 131 10.11 -9.08 4.85
C ARG A 131 10.36 -8.49 3.45
N GLN A 132 9.52 -8.84 2.48
CA GLN A 132 9.59 -8.32 1.11
C GLN A 132 9.13 -6.86 0.99
N GLY A 133 8.59 -6.30 2.06
CA GLY A 133 8.27 -4.90 2.22
C GLY A 133 7.81 -4.63 3.64
N PHE A 134 7.57 -3.37 3.94
CA PHE A 134 6.93 -2.96 5.19
C PHE A 134 6.24 -1.62 5.06
N SER A 135 5.35 -1.34 5.99
CA SER A 135 4.73 -0.03 6.16
C SER A 135 4.89 0.45 7.59
N ILE A 136 5.17 1.74 7.77
CA ILE A 136 5.06 2.42 9.04
C ILE A 136 4.01 3.53 8.94
N GLN A 137 3.10 3.58 9.92
CA GLN A 137 1.94 4.44 9.88
C GLN A 137 1.74 5.18 11.20
N ARG A 138 1.44 6.48 11.17
CA ARG A 138 1.11 7.30 12.34
C ARG A 138 -0.22 8.01 12.15
N GLY A 139 -0.92 8.23 13.26
CA GLY A 139 -2.25 8.81 13.27
C GLY A 139 -3.03 8.49 14.52
N GLU A 140 -4.29 8.90 14.53
CA GLU A 140 -5.24 8.64 15.61
C GLU A 140 -5.77 7.21 15.50
N THR A 141 -5.54 6.41 16.54
CA THR A 141 -5.93 5.00 16.56
C THR A 141 -6.62 4.57 17.83
N SER A 142 -7.39 3.50 17.70
CA SER A 142 -7.87 2.69 18.83
C SER A 142 -7.53 1.22 18.60
N ASP A 143 -7.61 0.43 19.67
CA ASP A 143 -7.38 -1.00 19.60
C ASP A 143 -8.43 -1.69 18.72
N CYS A 144 -7.97 -2.59 17.84
CA CYS A 144 -8.88 -3.40 17.05
C CYS A 144 -9.47 -4.53 17.90
N VAL A 145 -10.79 -4.51 18.10
CA VAL A 145 -11.53 -5.57 18.79
C VAL A 145 -12.34 -6.37 17.78
N PHE A 146 -12.00 -7.65 17.62
CA PHE A 146 -12.63 -8.55 16.64
C PHE A 146 -13.90 -9.19 17.21
N ARG A 147 -15.05 -8.51 17.15
CA ARG A 147 -16.33 -9.11 17.58
C ARG A 147 -17.09 -9.76 16.42
N ASN A 148 -16.89 -9.28 15.20
CA ASN A 148 -17.49 -9.80 13.98
C ASN A 148 -16.61 -9.48 12.76
N LEU A 149 -17.00 -9.98 11.58
CA LEU A 149 -16.27 -9.76 10.32
C LEU A 149 -16.21 -8.27 9.93
N GLY A 150 -17.25 -7.49 10.22
CA GLY A 150 -17.28 -6.05 9.96
C GLY A 150 -16.22 -5.28 10.75
N ASP A 151 -15.99 -5.66 12.00
CA ASP A 151 -14.93 -5.09 12.81
C ASP A 151 -13.55 -5.50 12.30
N ALA A 152 -13.38 -6.75 11.87
CA ALA A 152 -12.12 -7.23 11.29
C ALA A 152 -11.73 -6.42 10.03
N MET A 153 -12.69 -6.06 9.18
CA MET A 153 -12.45 -5.26 7.97
C MET A 153 -12.03 -3.80 8.27
N LYS A 154 -12.37 -3.26 9.44
CA LYS A 154 -11.98 -1.90 9.85
C LYS A 154 -10.54 -1.83 10.38
N CYS A 155 -9.93 -2.98 10.63
CA CYS A 155 -8.61 -3.05 11.23
C CYS A 155 -7.54 -2.94 10.16
N GLY A 156 -6.78 -1.85 10.24
CA GLY A 156 -5.66 -1.57 9.36
C GLY A 156 -4.34 -2.08 9.92
N VAL A 157 -3.27 -1.40 9.51
CA VAL A 157 -1.88 -1.67 9.91
C VAL A 157 -1.77 -1.83 11.43
N GLY A 158 -1.03 -2.86 11.85
CA GLY A 158 -0.75 -3.16 13.25
C GLY A 158 -1.97 -3.58 14.09
N ARG A 159 -3.04 -4.07 13.45
CA ARG A 159 -4.30 -4.45 14.12
C ARG A 159 -4.87 -3.27 14.92
N ARG A 160 -4.98 -2.11 14.27
CA ARG A 160 -5.57 -0.88 14.81
C ARG A 160 -6.74 -0.41 13.96
N VAL A 161 -7.71 0.23 14.59
CA VAL A 161 -8.69 1.05 13.87
C VAL A 161 -8.10 2.44 13.73
N TRP A 162 -7.98 2.92 12.50
CA TRP A 162 -7.41 4.23 12.18
C TRP A 162 -8.54 5.24 11.98
N HIS A 163 -8.68 6.18 12.91
CA HIS A 163 -9.65 7.27 12.82
C HIS A 163 -9.14 8.38 11.89
N HIS A 164 -7.83 8.59 11.91
CA HIS A 164 -7.13 9.46 11.00
C HIS A 164 -5.70 8.93 10.80
N VAL A 165 -5.17 9.07 9.60
CA VAL A 165 -3.79 8.72 9.27
C VAL A 165 -3.07 10.02 8.98
N ASP A 166 -2.15 10.45 9.83
CA ASP A 166 -1.36 11.66 9.57
C ASP A 166 -0.33 11.38 8.47
N GLU A 167 0.31 10.21 8.56
CA GLU A 167 1.39 9.82 7.68
C GLU A 167 1.53 8.31 7.56
N MET A 168 1.83 7.82 6.36
CA MET A 168 2.20 6.44 6.12
C MET A 168 3.34 6.37 5.11
N ILE A 169 4.36 5.58 5.42
CA ILE A 169 5.42 5.21 4.49
C ILE A 169 5.30 3.71 4.22
N THR A 170 5.32 3.32 2.95
CA THR A 170 5.38 1.93 2.50
C THR A 170 6.61 1.74 1.63
N LEU A 171 7.37 0.70 1.92
CA LEU A 171 8.59 0.34 1.23
C LEU A 171 8.46 -1.05 0.63
N ALA A 172 8.84 -1.19 -0.62
CA ALA A 172 9.08 -2.47 -1.26
C ALA A 172 10.55 -2.80 -1.10
N THR A 173 10.86 -3.92 -0.46
CA THR A 173 12.21 -4.41 -0.23
C THR A 173 12.37 -5.85 -0.70
N PRO A 174 12.06 -6.15 -1.97
CA PRO A 174 12.14 -7.52 -2.46
C PRO A 174 13.61 -8.00 -2.44
N GLY A 175 13.80 -9.26 -2.07
CA GLY A 175 15.11 -9.89 -1.98
C GLY A 175 15.09 -11.17 -1.15
N LEU A 176 16.14 -11.97 -1.22
CA LEU A 176 16.32 -13.07 -0.27
C LEU A 176 16.76 -12.56 1.09
N ASP A 177 16.64 -13.41 2.11
CA ASP A 177 16.97 -13.04 3.47
C ASP A 177 18.42 -12.55 3.60
N GLY A 178 18.58 -11.40 4.28
CA GLY A 178 19.85 -10.68 4.41
C GLY A 178 20.31 -9.90 3.17
N ARG A 179 19.55 -9.93 2.05
CA ARG A 179 19.90 -9.26 0.78
C ARG A 179 18.78 -8.33 0.26
N GLN A 180 17.81 -8.01 1.10
CA GLN A 180 16.72 -7.11 0.74
C GLN A 180 17.20 -5.66 0.56
N VAL A 181 16.79 -5.02 -0.53
CA VAL A 181 17.08 -3.61 -0.84
C VAL A 181 15.80 -2.88 -1.23
N VAL A 182 15.72 -1.58 -0.95
CA VAL A 182 14.58 -0.74 -1.31
C VAL A 182 14.46 -0.62 -2.83
N ALA A 183 13.38 -1.13 -3.39
CA ALA A 183 13.08 -1.07 -4.82
C ALA A 183 11.91 -0.14 -5.16
N GLY A 184 11.14 0.27 -4.16
CA GLY A 184 10.07 1.23 -4.30
C GLY A 184 9.68 1.88 -2.97
N ILE A 185 9.25 3.14 -3.03
CA ILE A 185 8.94 3.97 -1.87
C ILE A 185 7.64 4.70 -2.14
N TRP A 186 6.69 4.60 -1.19
CA TRP A 186 5.45 5.35 -1.21
C TRP A 186 5.26 6.07 0.12
N ARG A 187 4.93 7.36 0.06
CA ARG A 187 4.58 8.17 1.22
C ARG A 187 3.20 8.78 1.03
N GLN A 188 2.44 8.78 2.11
CA GLN A 188 1.15 9.45 2.21
C GLN A 188 1.22 10.42 3.37
N GLN A 189 0.71 11.62 3.18
CA GLN A 189 0.49 12.59 4.25
C GLN A 189 -0.93 13.11 4.14
N HIS A 190 -1.61 13.23 5.27
CA HIS A 190 -2.94 13.82 5.33
C HIS A 190 -2.94 14.95 6.36
N TRP A 191 -3.71 15.99 6.06
CA TRP A 191 -3.83 17.16 6.92
C TRP A 191 -5.27 17.32 7.40
N LYS A 192 -5.41 17.70 8.66
CA LYS A 192 -6.71 18.10 9.23
C LYS A 192 -7.11 19.50 8.74
N PRO A 193 -8.39 19.86 8.84
CA PRO A 193 -8.83 21.24 8.61
C PRO A 193 -7.99 22.25 9.41
N GLY A 194 -7.58 23.34 8.77
CA GLY A 194 -6.70 24.36 9.35
C GLY A 194 -5.20 24.07 9.28
N GLN A 195 -4.79 22.86 8.85
CA GLN A 195 -3.38 22.48 8.68
C GLN A 195 -3.00 22.22 7.21
N MET A 196 -3.97 22.30 6.30
CA MET A 196 -3.77 21.99 4.88
C MET A 196 -2.88 23.05 4.23
N PRO A 197 -1.76 22.65 3.60
CA PRO A 197 -0.90 23.60 2.90
C PRO A 197 -1.55 24.09 1.60
N LEU A 198 -1.09 25.24 1.12
CA LEU A 198 -1.43 25.75 -0.21
C LEU A 198 -0.88 24.81 -1.28
N ARG A 199 -1.69 24.50 -2.29
CA ARG A 199 -1.34 23.66 -3.42
C ARG A 199 -0.08 24.14 -4.13
N ASP A 200 0.02 25.45 -4.39
CA ASP A 200 1.18 26.02 -5.07
C ASP A 200 2.46 25.93 -4.24
N ALA A 201 2.37 26.02 -2.91
CA ALA A 201 3.52 25.82 -2.02
C ALA A 201 4.00 24.37 -2.06
N VAL A 202 3.08 23.40 -2.08
CA VAL A 202 3.43 21.97 -2.23
C VAL A 202 4.06 21.69 -3.60
N LEU A 203 3.49 22.24 -4.68
CA LEU A 203 4.05 22.11 -6.02
C LEU A 203 5.45 22.71 -6.12
N GLN A 204 5.68 23.88 -5.51
CA GLN A 204 7.00 24.49 -5.50
C GLN A 204 8.01 23.64 -4.74
N ALA A 205 7.66 23.14 -3.55
CA ALA A 205 8.54 22.26 -2.79
C ALA A 205 8.88 20.96 -3.54
N LEU A 206 7.92 20.39 -4.29
CA LEU A 206 8.17 19.24 -5.15
C LEU A 206 9.12 19.58 -6.30
N ARG A 207 9.00 20.76 -6.91
CA ARG A 207 9.90 21.22 -7.97
C ARG A 207 11.31 21.50 -7.46
N ASP A 208 11.42 22.12 -6.29
CA ASP A 208 12.72 22.36 -5.65
C ASP A 208 13.42 21.03 -5.35
N LYS A 209 12.65 19.99 -5.05
CA LYS A 209 13.19 18.66 -4.71
C LYS A 209 13.51 17.78 -5.92
N TYR A 210 12.63 17.72 -6.91
CA TYR A 210 12.73 16.77 -8.03
C TYR A 210 12.95 17.43 -9.39
N GLY A 211 13.06 18.76 -9.43
CA GLY A 211 13.12 19.53 -10.66
C GLY A 211 11.75 19.76 -11.29
N ARG A 212 11.74 20.34 -12.49
CA ARG A 212 10.49 20.60 -13.23
C ARG A 212 9.84 19.29 -13.67
N GLU A 213 8.54 19.19 -13.44
CA GLU A 213 7.76 18.01 -13.81
C GLU A 213 7.66 17.80 -15.33
N GLY A 214 7.58 16.52 -15.73
CA GLY A 214 7.26 16.16 -17.11
C GLY A 214 5.76 16.26 -17.38
N GLU A 215 4.92 16.00 -16.39
CA GLU A 215 3.46 16.13 -16.48
C GLU A 215 2.90 16.81 -15.24
N LEU A 216 1.99 17.77 -15.46
CA LEU A 216 1.13 18.38 -14.46
C LEU A 216 -0.31 18.31 -14.95
N ARG A 217 -1.12 17.46 -14.32
CA ARG A 217 -2.56 17.39 -14.55
C ARG A 217 -3.28 18.04 -13.37
N ARG A 218 -4.33 18.80 -13.65
CA ARG A 218 -5.12 19.48 -12.60
C ARG A 218 -6.35 18.69 -12.17
N ASP A 219 -6.82 17.72 -12.96
CA ASP A 219 -8.10 17.02 -12.73
C ASP A 219 -7.99 15.49 -12.67
N PRO A 220 -8.78 14.79 -11.83
CA PRO A 220 -9.56 15.29 -10.68
C PRO A 220 -8.72 15.42 -9.39
N HIS A 221 -7.50 14.87 -9.42
CA HIS A 221 -6.47 15.05 -8.42
C HIS A 221 -5.31 15.75 -9.13
N GLY A 222 -4.64 16.69 -8.47
CA GLY A 222 -3.49 17.34 -9.05
C GLY A 222 -2.34 16.34 -9.17
N THR A 223 -2.26 15.60 -10.28
CA THR A 223 -1.20 14.60 -10.49
C THR A 223 -0.01 15.25 -11.17
N VAL A 224 1.17 15.00 -10.59
CA VAL A 224 2.45 15.49 -11.07
C VAL A 224 3.38 14.30 -11.26
N SER A 225 4.14 14.23 -12.35
CA SER A 225 5.11 13.14 -12.50
C SER A 225 6.42 13.54 -13.18
N TRP A 226 7.48 12.85 -12.78
CA TRP A 226 8.82 12.88 -13.32
C TRP A 226 9.16 11.48 -13.81
N ARG A 227 9.52 11.36 -15.08
CA ARG A 227 9.85 10.08 -15.72
C ARG A 227 11.22 10.24 -16.35
N HIS A 228 12.04 9.21 -16.24
CA HIS A 228 13.37 9.18 -16.81
C HIS A 228 13.51 7.96 -17.72
N ALA A 229 14.35 8.08 -18.74
CA ALA A 229 14.87 6.95 -19.48
C ALA A 229 15.83 6.13 -18.59
N PRO A 230 16.18 4.89 -18.98
CA PRO A 230 17.07 4.02 -18.18
C PRO A 230 18.47 4.60 -17.95
N ASP A 231 18.93 5.48 -18.84
CA ASP A 231 20.19 6.21 -18.72
C ASP A 231 20.11 7.42 -17.77
N GLY A 232 18.94 7.68 -17.19
CA GLY A 232 18.69 8.79 -16.27
C GLY A 232 18.25 10.09 -16.94
N ASN A 233 18.14 10.14 -18.27
CA ASN A 233 17.68 11.35 -18.96
C ASN A 233 16.20 11.63 -18.68
N PRO A 234 15.80 12.87 -18.37
CA PRO A 234 14.41 13.20 -18.13
C PRO A 234 13.58 13.05 -19.41
N LEU A 235 12.43 12.39 -19.29
CA LEU A 235 11.45 12.27 -20.36
C LEU A 235 10.43 13.40 -20.25
N THR A 236 10.04 13.92 -21.40
CA THR A 236 9.01 14.94 -21.58
C THR A 236 7.79 14.37 -22.32
N PRO A 237 6.62 15.01 -22.30
CA PRO A 237 5.44 14.55 -23.05
C PRO A 237 5.64 14.43 -24.57
N ARG A 238 6.73 14.98 -25.12
CA ARG A 238 7.09 14.86 -26.53
C ARG A 238 7.81 13.55 -26.83
N ASP A 239 8.36 12.89 -25.82
CA ASP A 239 9.06 11.62 -25.97
C ASP A 239 8.07 10.47 -26.10
N PRO A 240 8.21 9.58 -27.10
CA PRO A 240 7.31 8.44 -27.28
C PRO A 240 7.26 7.50 -26.05
N LEU A 241 8.34 7.42 -25.28
CA LEU A 241 8.42 6.62 -24.06
C LEU A 241 7.68 7.24 -22.87
N PHE A 242 7.36 8.55 -22.90
CA PHE A 242 6.78 9.22 -21.75
C PHE A 242 5.49 8.58 -21.28
N GLY A 243 4.54 8.34 -22.19
CA GLY A 243 3.27 7.68 -21.88
C GLY A 243 3.45 6.22 -21.44
N ALA A 244 4.41 5.51 -22.04
CA ALA A 244 4.73 4.12 -21.72
C ALA A 244 5.29 3.95 -20.30
N CYS A 245 6.04 4.94 -19.81
CA CYS A 245 6.68 4.92 -18.50
C CYS A 245 5.81 5.47 -17.36
N GLY A 246 4.49 5.57 -17.52
CA GLY A 246 3.54 6.05 -16.50
C GLY A 246 3.07 5.00 -15.48
N GLY A 247 3.74 3.84 -15.38
CA GLY A 247 3.26 2.71 -14.57
C GLY A 247 3.36 2.90 -13.05
N ILE A 248 4.33 3.68 -12.57
CA ILE A 248 4.51 3.97 -11.14
C ILE A 248 3.57 5.11 -10.74
N ARG A 249 2.64 4.81 -9.83
CA ARG A 249 1.61 5.75 -9.35
C ARG A 249 1.97 6.28 -7.96
N ALA A 250 1.46 7.47 -7.65
CA ALA A 250 1.71 8.13 -6.37
C ALA A 250 1.15 7.33 -5.18
N ARG A 251 0.00 6.67 -5.36
CA ARG A 251 -0.62 5.82 -4.36
C ARG A 251 -0.07 4.39 -4.46
N PRO A 252 0.16 3.70 -3.32
CA PRO A 252 0.40 2.26 -3.33
C PRO A 252 -0.85 1.52 -3.84
N GLY A 253 -0.67 0.36 -4.48
CA GLY A 253 -1.76 -0.39 -5.11
C GLY A 253 -1.33 -0.94 -6.47
N SER A 254 -2.20 -0.83 -7.50
CA SER A 254 -1.90 -1.24 -8.87
C SER A 254 -0.75 -0.43 -9.48
N GLN A 255 0.48 -0.89 -9.26
CA GLN A 255 1.67 -0.40 -9.94
C GLN A 255 1.87 -1.18 -11.24
N GLY A 256 2.49 -0.52 -12.21
CA GLY A 256 3.05 -1.16 -13.40
C GLY A 256 4.49 -0.73 -13.57
N TRP A 257 5.29 -1.60 -14.17
CA TRP A 257 6.66 -1.29 -14.55
C TRP A 257 6.94 -1.93 -15.90
N ARG A 258 7.86 -1.32 -16.63
CA ARG A 258 8.21 -1.72 -18.00
C ARG A 258 9.72 -1.68 -18.17
N GLU A 259 10.25 -2.65 -18.89
CA GLU A 259 11.63 -2.64 -19.37
C GLU A 259 11.88 -1.40 -20.25
N GLY A 260 13.06 -0.80 -20.11
CA GLY A 260 13.38 0.43 -20.85
C GLY A 260 12.76 1.70 -20.25
N CYS A 261 12.14 1.63 -19.07
CA CYS A 261 11.73 2.80 -18.29
C CYS A 261 12.64 2.97 -17.06
N GLY A 262 13.18 4.17 -16.86
CA GLY A 262 14.07 4.48 -15.75
C GLY A 262 13.34 4.82 -14.46
N LEU A 263 13.94 5.75 -13.71
CA LEU A 263 13.36 6.33 -12.50
C LEU A 263 12.03 7.02 -12.80
N SER A 264 10.99 6.68 -12.03
CA SER A 264 9.69 7.33 -12.08
C SER A 264 9.26 7.78 -10.69
N ILE A 265 8.83 9.04 -10.62
CA ILE A 265 8.29 9.68 -9.42
C ILE A 265 6.93 10.24 -9.79
N SER A 266 5.92 9.95 -8.98
CA SER A 266 4.56 10.43 -9.16
C SER A 266 4.04 11.01 -7.86
N ALA A 267 3.35 12.14 -7.91
CA ALA A 267 2.70 12.76 -6.78
C ALA A 267 1.23 13.07 -7.09
N ASP A 268 0.33 12.77 -6.16
CA ASP A 268 -1.07 13.20 -6.22
C ASP A 268 -1.32 14.23 -5.12
N LEU A 269 -1.71 15.44 -5.50
CA LEU A 269 -2.17 16.49 -4.61
C LEU A 269 -3.71 16.44 -4.59
N VAL A 270 -4.26 15.91 -3.51
CA VAL A 270 -5.71 15.74 -3.34
C VAL A 270 -6.26 16.95 -2.58
N PRO A 271 -7.08 17.79 -3.21
CA PRO A 271 -7.72 18.90 -2.52
C PRO A 271 -8.91 18.41 -1.68
N PRO A 272 -9.30 19.16 -0.63
CA PRO A 272 -10.63 19.01 -0.05
C PRO A 272 -11.71 19.46 -1.04
N ALA A 273 -12.94 18.98 -0.87
CA ALA A 273 -14.03 19.24 -1.82
C ALA A 273 -14.47 20.72 -1.88
N ASP A 274 -14.29 21.46 -0.80
CA ASP A 274 -14.70 22.85 -0.62
C ASP A 274 -13.63 23.87 -1.05
N ASN A 275 -12.37 23.47 -1.19
CA ASN A 275 -11.30 24.38 -1.56
C ASN A 275 -10.18 23.69 -2.40
N PRO A 276 -10.18 23.84 -3.74
CA PRO A 276 -9.19 23.21 -4.62
C PRO A 276 -7.76 23.79 -4.51
N ASP A 277 -7.58 24.93 -3.84
CA ASP A 277 -6.27 25.57 -3.66
C ASP A 277 -5.50 25.05 -2.44
N LEU A 278 -6.12 24.17 -1.65
CA LEU A 278 -5.51 23.47 -0.52
C LEU A 278 -5.18 22.01 -0.87
N VAL A 279 -4.30 21.40 -0.08
CA VAL A 279 -4.00 19.97 -0.17
C VAL A 279 -4.44 19.28 1.12
N GLN A 280 -5.47 18.44 1.04
CA GLN A 280 -5.91 17.60 2.16
C GLN A 280 -5.05 16.34 2.27
N ALA A 281 -4.59 15.80 1.14
CA ALA A 281 -3.70 14.64 1.14
C ALA A 281 -2.66 14.72 0.02
N LEU A 282 -1.42 14.36 0.35
CA LEU A 282 -0.32 14.24 -0.60
C LEU A 282 0.12 12.78 -0.64
N TYR A 283 0.11 12.21 -1.83
CA TYR A 283 0.69 10.92 -2.11
C TYR A 283 1.94 11.12 -2.94
N VAL A 284 3.02 10.41 -2.65
CA VAL A 284 4.24 10.38 -3.47
C VAL A 284 4.70 8.94 -3.60
N GLY A 285 4.93 8.48 -4.83
CA GLY A 285 5.44 7.16 -5.15
C GLY A 285 6.68 7.28 -6.01
N MET A 286 7.68 6.43 -5.75
CA MET A 286 8.95 6.42 -6.46
C MET A 286 9.47 5.00 -6.64
N ALA A 287 9.89 4.67 -7.85
CA ALA A 287 10.54 3.41 -8.18
C ALA A 287 11.33 3.53 -9.48
N HIS A 288 12.34 2.68 -9.65
CA HIS A 288 13.04 2.52 -10.92
C HIS A 288 12.50 1.29 -11.63
N GLN A 289 11.84 1.47 -12.79
CA GLN A 289 11.04 0.40 -13.40
C GLN A 289 11.90 -0.73 -13.98
N ASP A 290 12.98 -0.38 -14.70
CA ASP A 290 13.89 -1.37 -15.29
C ASP A 290 14.65 -2.19 -14.23
N GLU A 291 15.18 -1.52 -13.19
CA GLU A 291 15.79 -2.18 -12.04
C GLU A 291 14.82 -3.09 -11.29
N LEU A 292 13.54 -2.70 -11.14
CA LEU A 292 12.51 -3.56 -10.54
C LEU A 292 12.29 -4.85 -11.35
N MET A 293 12.24 -4.75 -12.68
CA MET A 293 12.14 -5.92 -13.56
C MET A 293 13.34 -6.86 -13.36
N ARG A 294 14.55 -6.30 -13.47
CA ARG A 294 15.80 -7.06 -13.29
C ARG A 294 15.90 -7.71 -11.91
N LEU A 295 15.44 -7.02 -10.86
CA LEU A 295 15.42 -7.55 -9.51
C LEU A 295 14.48 -8.74 -9.39
N GLY A 296 13.30 -8.67 -9.99
CA GLY A 296 12.36 -9.79 -10.07
C GLY A 296 12.96 -11.02 -10.77
N ASP A 297 13.59 -10.80 -11.93
CA ASP A 297 14.23 -11.89 -12.70
C ASP A 297 15.40 -12.51 -11.93
N ALA A 298 16.26 -11.69 -11.33
CA ALA A 298 17.38 -12.14 -10.52
C ALA A 298 16.92 -12.94 -9.30
N MET A 299 15.83 -12.51 -8.66
CA MET A 299 15.23 -13.25 -7.56
C MET A 299 14.68 -14.61 -7.99
N GLN A 300 13.97 -14.69 -9.12
CA GLN A 300 13.45 -15.96 -9.62
C GLN A 300 14.59 -16.93 -9.95
N ALA A 301 15.63 -16.46 -10.64
CA ALA A 301 16.79 -17.28 -10.97
C ALA A 301 17.50 -17.82 -9.71
N GLU A 302 17.62 -16.98 -8.68
CA GLU A 302 18.25 -17.36 -7.42
C GLU A 302 17.40 -18.38 -6.64
N ILE A 303 16.08 -18.21 -6.61
CA ILE A 303 15.15 -19.18 -6.03
C ILE A 303 15.28 -20.53 -6.75
N ASP A 304 15.26 -20.53 -8.08
CA ASP A 304 15.39 -21.74 -8.90
C ASP A 304 16.71 -22.46 -8.62
N ARG A 305 17.81 -21.71 -8.41
CA ARG A 305 19.12 -22.26 -8.02
C ARG A 305 19.06 -22.95 -6.66
N LEU A 306 18.53 -22.28 -5.64
CA LEU A 306 18.41 -22.84 -4.29
C LEU A 306 17.55 -24.11 -4.27
N GLU A 307 16.50 -24.16 -5.07
CA GLU A 307 15.68 -25.37 -5.19
C GLU A 307 16.42 -26.52 -5.89
N ALA A 308 17.20 -26.21 -6.93
CA ALA A 308 18.02 -27.22 -7.61
C ALA A 308 19.09 -27.80 -6.68
N GLU A 309 19.77 -26.95 -5.90
CA GLU A 309 20.74 -27.36 -4.88
C GLU A 309 20.08 -28.26 -3.82
N ARG A 310 18.90 -27.88 -3.31
CA ARG A 310 18.15 -28.70 -2.35
C ARG A 310 17.80 -30.08 -2.93
N ARG A 311 17.24 -30.12 -4.15
CA ARG A 311 16.88 -31.38 -4.83
C ARG A 311 18.10 -32.27 -5.03
N ALA A 312 19.22 -31.71 -5.44
CA ALA A 312 20.47 -32.47 -5.60
C ALA A 312 20.95 -33.05 -4.25
N GLY A 313 20.91 -32.26 -3.16
CA GLY A 313 21.28 -32.72 -1.83
C GLY A 313 20.33 -33.78 -1.24
N GLU A 314 19.04 -33.76 -1.61
CA GLU A 314 18.09 -34.82 -1.25
C GLU A 314 18.40 -36.13 -1.97
N LEU A 315 18.67 -36.07 -3.28
CA LEU A 315 19.05 -37.26 -4.06
C LEU A 315 20.34 -37.90 -3.55
N GLN A 316 21.36 -37.09 -3.22
CA GLN A 316 22.60 -37.60 -2.63
C GLN A 316 22.38 -38.29 -1.28
N ARG A 317 21.54 -37.71 -0.40
CA ARG A 317 21.19 -38.33 0.89
C ARG A 317 20.41 -39.64 0.71
N SER A 318 19.49 -39.69 -0.24
CA SER A 318 18.74 -40.91 -0.56
C SER A 318 19.62 -42.00 -1.18
N ALA A 319 20.59 -41.63 -2.03
CA ALA A 319 21.55 -42.58 -2.61
C ALA A 319 22.56 -43.11 -1.58
N GLY A 320 22.90 -42.31 -0.56
CA GLY A 320 23.77 -42.72 0.56
C GLY A 320 23.07 -43.52 1.67
N ALA A 321 21.74 -43.53 1.70
CA ALA A 321 20.96 -44.31 2.66
C ALA A 321 20.86 -45.77 2.18
N LYS A 322 21.59 -46.68 2.82
CA LYS A 322 21.39 -48.14 2.61
C LYS A 322 19.93 -48.50 2.91
N PRO A 323 19.25 -49.28 2.06
CA PRO A 323 17.93 -49.79 2.37
C PRO A 323 18.00 -50.61 3.66
N ARG A 324 17.16 -50.30 4.65
CA ARG A 324 16.89 -51.22 5.76
C ARG A 324 15.99 -52.32 5.19
N LEU A 325 16.60 -53.48 4.92
CA LEU A 325 15.89 -54.74 4.71
C LEU A 325 15.38 -55.26 6.05
#